data_AF-A0A940ULD0-F1
#
_entry.id   AF-A0A940ULD0-F1
#
_cell.length_a   1.000
_cell.length_b   1.000
_cell.length_c   1.000
_cell.angle_alpha   90.00
_cell.angle_beta   90.00
_cell.angle_gamma   90.00
#
_symmetry.space_group_name_H-M   'P 1'
#
loop_
_entity.id
_entity.type
_entity.pdbx_description
1 polymer ?
#
loop_
_entity_poly.entity_id
_entity_poly.type
_entity_poly.pdbx_seq_one_letter_code
_entity_poly.pdbx_strand_id
1 'polypeptide(L)'
;MKISFNGTDEESYRATMRGLDFKVALNNIRDFVRIRKELKKRTPKLILQYLPQEANGAKTAEFQSLWRPVLDKRAGDCLNLSSLENFGGGRVYNIVGERIVSVCFYPWAALSVLCDGRAVTCCVDYNGVQGVGDLNSQSLMEIWNGPVLSAIRRNFGKLDYRGFPTCLRCDWVHRR
;
A
#
# COMPACT_ATOMS: atom_id res chain seq x y z
N MET A 1 -2.70 -10.87 -9.04
CA MET A 1 -1.57 -11.08 -8.13
C MET A 1 -0.68 -9.85 -8.15
N LYS A 2 -0.48 -9.22 -7.00
CA LYS A 2 0.44 -8.08 -6.83
C LYS A 2 1.66 -8.57 -6.06
N ILE A 3 2.86 -8.34 -6.59
CA ILE A 3 4.12 -8.77 -5.97
C ILE A 3 5.01 -7.54 -5.81
N SER A 4 5.54 -7.33 -4.61
CA SER A 4 6.57 -6.33 -4.35
C SER A 4 7.94 -6.88 -4.77
N PHE A 5 8.64 -6.13 -5.63
CA PHE A 5 9.98 -6.47 -6.09
C PHE A 5 10.84 -5.20 -6.09
N ASN A 6 11.62 -4.98 -5.03
CA ASN A 6 12.27 -3.69 -4.75
C ASN A 6 13.76 -3.64 -5.10
N GLY A 7 14.12 -4.03 -6.32
CA GLY A 7 15.51 -3.94 -6.81
C GLY A 7 15.62 -4.25 -8.30
N THR A 8 16.77 -3.92 -8.88
CA THR A 8 17.09 -4.16 -10.30
C THR A 8 18.26 -5.14 -10.49
N ASP A 9 19.00 -5.39 -9.41
CA ASP A 9 20.13 -6.30 -9.30
C ASP A 9 20.14 -6.93 -7.88
N GLU A 10 21.05 -7.89 -7.64
CA GLU A 10 21.12 -8.59 -6.35
C GLU A 10 21.40 -7.64 -5.17
N GLU A 11 22.20 -6.60 -5.39
CA GLU A 11 22.61 -5.64 -4.38
C GLU A 11 21.43 -4.75 -3.96
N SER A 12 20.82 -4.04 -4.91
CA SER A 12 19.67 -3.17 -4.70
C SER A 12 18.46 -3.93 -4.15
N TYR A 13 18.26 -5.17 -4.57
CA TYR A 13 17.20 -6.02 -4.05
C TYR A 13 17.47 -6.40 -2.60
N ARG A 14 18.67 -6.91 -2.26
CA ARG A 14 19.03 -7.30 -0.90
C ARG A 14 19.02 -6.13 0.08
N ALA A 15 19.34 -4.92 -0.39
CA ALA A 15 19.33 -3.71 0.42
C ALA A 15 17.95 -3.42 1.05
N THR A 16 16.86 -3.83 0.38
CA THR A 16 15.48 -3.55 0.81
C THR A 16 14.67 -4.81 1.13
N MET A 17 14.95 -5.91 0.44
CA MET A 17 14.28 -7.22 0.55
C MET A 17 15.17 -8.23 1.28
N ARG A 18 15.55 -7.89 2.51
CA ARG A 18 16.52 -8.68 3.31
C ARG A 18 16.05 -10.13 3.48
N GLY A 19 16.97 -11.07 3.32
CA GLY A 19 16.70 -12.50 3.43
C GLY A 19 16.04 -13.13 2.20
N LEU A 20 15.75 -12.36 1.15
CA LEU A 20 15.25 -12.87 -0.12
C LEU A 20 16.35 -12.96 -1.18
N ASP A 21 16.27 -13.98 -2.03
CA ASP A 21 17.18 -14.17 -3.17
C ASP A 21 16.59 -13.57 -4.44
N PHE A 22 17.32 -12.64 -5.04
CA PHE A 22 16.91 -11.92 -6.25
C PHE A 22 16.68 -12.85 -7.44
N LYS A 23 17.57 -13.81 -7.66
CA LYS A 23 17.50 -14.72 -8.82
C LYS A 23 16.32 -15.67 -8.68
N VAL A 24 16.09 -16.21 -7.48
CA VAL A 24 14.93 -17.06 -7.19
C VAL A 24 13.64 -16.29 -7.42
N ALA A 25 13.50 -15.08 -6.86
CA ALA A 25 12.30 -14.28 -7.04
C ALA A 25 12.08 -13.89 -8.51
N LEU A 26 13.14 -13.49 -9.22
CA LEU A 26 13.09 -13.13 -10.65
C LEU A 26 12.64 -14.32 -11.51
N ASN A 27 13.22 -15.50 -11.29
CA ASN A 27 12.88 -16.71 -12.04
C ASN A 27 11.46 -17.17 -11.73
N ASN A 28 11.03 -17.16 -10.47
CA ASN A 28 9.66 -17.53 -10.10
C ASN A 28 8.62 -16.64 -10.78
N ILE A 29 8.87 -15.34 -10.92
CA ILE A 29 7.95 -14.42 -11.61
C ILE A 29 7.94 -14.70 -13.12
N ARG A 30 9.10 -14.98 -13.73
CA ARG A 30 9.19 -15.37 -15.15
C ARG A 30 8.45 -16.67 -15.42
N ASP A 31 8.65 -17.67 -14.57
CA ASP A 31 7.96 -18.96 -14.65
C ASP A 31 6.46 -18.80 -14.46
N PHE A 32 6.02 -17.97 -13.52
CA PHE A 32 4.59 -17.65 -13.37
C PHE A 32 3.99 -17.14 -14.69
N VAL A 33 4.63 -16.18 -15.37
CA VAL A 33 4.13 -15.65 -16.65
C VAL A 33 4.18 -16.71 -17.74
N ARG A 34 5.26 -17.49 -17.82
CA ARG A 34 5.43 -18.58 -18.79
C ARG A 34 4.34 -19.63 -18.64
N ILE A 35 4.15 -20.19 -17.44
CA ILE A 35 3.14 -21.20 -17.13
C ILE A 35 1.74 -20.68 -17.47
N ARG A 36 1.42 -19.43 -17.10
CA ARG A 36 0.11 -18.83 -17.43
C ARG A 36 -0.13 -18.79 -18.95
N LYS A 37 0.88 -18.47 -19.75
CA LYS A 37 0.81 -18.47 -21.22
C LYS A 37 0.65 -19.88 -21.79
N GLU A 38 1.40 -20.86 -21.28
CA GLU A 38 1.29 -22.27 -21.68
C GLU A 38 -0.12 -22.83 -21.41
N LEU A 39 -0.70 -22.46 -20.26
CA LEU A 39 -2.08 -22.79 -19.90
C LEU A 39 -3.14 -22.00 -20.68
N LYS A 40 -2.72 -21.10 -21.59
CA LYS A 40 -3.60 -20.20 -22.36
C LYS A 40 -4.55 -19.39 -21.47
N LYS A 41 -4.11 -19.02 -20.26
CA LYS A 41 -4.89 -18.21 -19.32
C LYS A 41 -4.46 -16.74 -19.39
N ARG A 42 -5.40 -15.85 -19.03
CA ARG A 42 -5.12 -14.42 -18.81
C ARG A 42 -5.10 -14.03 -17.33
N THR A 43 -5.58 -14.92 -16.46
CA THR A 43 -5.63 -14.72 -15.03
C THR A 43 -4.78 -15.75 -14.28
N PRO A 44 -4.23 -15.39 -13.12
CA PRO A 44 -4.28 -14.06 -12.52
C PRO A 44 -3.37 -13.05 -13.28
N LYS A 45 -3.82 -11.78 -13.33
CA LYS A 45 -3.00 -10.65 -13.78
C LYS A 45 -1.79 -10.47 -12.86
N LEU A 46 -0.64 -10.08 -13.39
CA LEU A 46 0.54 -9.69 -12.62
C LEU A 46 0.61 -8.17 -12.45
N ILE A 47 0.77 -7.72 -11.22
CA ILE A 47 1.14 -6.33 -10.89
C ILE A 47 2.46 -6.36 -10.16
N LEU A 48 3.53 -5.87 -10.79
CA LEU A 48 4.83 -5.74 -10.12
C LEU A 48 4.94 -4.37 -9.49
N GLN A 49 4.98 -4.36 -8.16
CA GLN A 49 5.18 -3.17 -7.37
C GLN A 49 6.68 -2.90 -7.21
N TYR A 50 7.08 -1.66 -7.52
CA TYR A 50 8.39 -1.12 -7.17
C TYR A 50 8.21 0.17 -6.37
N LEU A 51 9.06 0.33 -5.38
CA LEU A 51 9.17 1.50 -4.55
C LEU A 51 10.59 2.05 -4.73
N PRO A 52 10.80 3.05 -5.61
CA PRO A 52 12.09 3.69 -5.77
C PRO A 52 12.46 4.39 -4.46
N GLN A 53 13.62 4.06 -3.93
CA GLN A 53 14.14 4.63 -2.69
C GLN A 53 15.66 4.66 -2.74
N GLU A 54 16.28 5.54 -1.94
CA GLU A 54 17.74 5.66 -1.87
C GLU A 54 18.42 4.31 -1.64
N ALA A 55 17.87 3.49 -0.73
CA ALA A 55 18.41 2.17 -0.41
C ALA A 55 18.47 1.18 -1.58
N ASN A 56 17.64 1.33 -2.63
CA ASN A 56 17.72 0.49 -3.84
C ASN A 56 18.18 1.27 -5.08
N GLY A 57 18.82 2.43 -4.86
CA GLY A 57 19.33 3.32 -5.91
C GLY A 57 18.25 4.07 -6.70
N ALA A 58 16.97 3.91 -6.36
CA ALA A 58 15.84 4.55 -7.04
C ALA A 58 15.84 4.38 -8.59
N LYS A 59 16.37 3.25 -9.08
CA LYS A 59 16.64 2.93 -10.49
C LYS A 59 15.37 2.58 -11.29
N THR A 60 14.45 3.53 -11.41
CA THR A 60 13.13 3.30 -12.04
C THR A 60 13.23 2.89 -13.51
N ALA A 61 14.13 3.50 -14.28
CA ALA A 61 14.30 3.18 -15.70
C ALA A 61 14.84 1.74 -15.89
N GLU A 62 15.82 1.33 -15.08
CA GLU A 62 16.34 -0.04 -15.09
C GLU A 62 15.27 -1.05 -14.71
N PHE A 63 14.47 -0.74 -13.67
CA PHE A 63 13.35 -1.61 -13.26
C PHE A 63 12.34 -1.79 -14.39
N GLN A 64 11.99 -0.71 -15.09
CA GLN A 64 11.12 -0.80 -16.26
C GLN A 64 11.74 -1.65 -17.38
N SER A 65 13.04 -1.48 -17.65
CA SER A 65 13.76 -2.26 -18.66
C SER A 65 13.78 -3.76 -18.33
N LEU A 66 14.02 -4.10 -17.06
CA LEU A 66 14.06 -5.48 -16.57
C LEU A 66 12.71 -6.21 -16.77
N TRP A 67 11.59 -5.52 -16.51
CA TRP A 67 10.28 -6.17 -16.42
C TRP A 67 9.38 -6.01 -17.64
N ARG A 68 9.49 -4.91 -18.40
CA ARG A 68 8.64 -4.69 -19.59
C ARG A 68 8.65 -5.87 -20.59
N PRO A 69 9.78 -6.53 -20.87
CA PRO A 69 9.82 -7.70 -21.76
C PRO A 69 9.11 -8.94 -21.19
N VAL A 70 9.00 -9.05 -19.86
CA VAL A 70 8.38 -10.19 -19.18
C VAL A 70 6.86 -10.06 -19.14
N LEU A 71 6.34 -8.84 -18.94
CA LEU A 71 4.91 -8.59 -18.76
C LEU A 71 4.07 -8.95 -20.00
N ASP A 72 2.93 -9.59 -19.78
CA ASP A 72 1.92 -9.79 -20.82
C ASP A 72 0.86 -8.69 -20.78
N LYS A 73 1.01 -7.69 -21.65
CA LYS A 73 0.05 -6.58 -21.77
C LYS A 73 -1.36 -7.06 -22.15
N ARG A 74 -1.51 -8.16 -22.88
CA ARG A 74 -2.82 -8.70 -23.26
C ARG A 74 -3.54 -9.35 -22.08
N ALA A 75 -2.79 -9.83 -21.08
CA ALA A 75 -3.32 -10.28 -19.80
C ALA A 75 -3.58 -9.12 -18.82
N GLY A 76 -3.23 -7.89 -19.19
CA GLY A 76 -3.37 -6.70 -18.33
C GLY A 76 -2.27 -6.58 -17.29
N ASP A 77 -1.14 -7.27 -17.47
CA ASP A 77 0.02 -7.14 -16.59
C ASP A 77 0.57 -5.72 -16.62
N CYS A 78 0.96 -5.21 -15.45
CA CYS A 78 1.47 -3.85 -15.36
C CYS A 78 2.51 -3.68 -14.24
N LEU A 79 3.29 -2.61 -14.36
CA LEU A 79 4.12 -2.11 -13.28
C LEU A 79 3.28 -1.16 -12.44
N ASN A 80 3.45 -1.22 -11.12
CA ASN A 80 2.95 -0.22 -10.20
C ASN A 80 4.15 0.45 -9.55
N LEU A 81 4.41 1.71 -9.92
CA LEU A 81 5.47 2.50 -9.34
C LEU A 81 4.83 3.43 -8.32
N SER A 82 5.21 3.30 -7.06
CA SER A 82 4.68 4.13 -5.98
C SER A 82 5.82 4.87 -5.31
N SER A 83 5.50 5.93 -4.57
CA SER A 83 6.43 6.66 -3.72
C SER A 83 6.29 6.21 -2.27
N LEU A 84 7.33 6.43 -1.46
CA LEU A 84 7.23 6.31 -0.02
C LEU A 84 6.23 7.33 0.52
N GLU A 85 5.37 6.92 1.44
CA GLU A 85 4.39 7.78 2.12
C GLU A 85 4.78 7.97 3.58
N ASN A 86 4.40 9.10 4.16
CA ASN A 86 4.51 9.33 5.60
C ASN A 86 3.42 8.50 6.28
N PHE A 87 3.79 7.33 6.79
CA PHE A 87 2.88 6.52 7.59
C PHE A 87 2.68 7.19 8.95
N GLY A 88 1.42 7.40 9.35
CA GLY A 88 1.01 8.09 10.58
C GLY A 88 1.47 7.44 11.88
N GLY A 89 2.75 7.57 12.20
CA GLY A 89 3.44 6.90 13.31
C GLY A 89 4.70 6.14 12.90
N GLY A 90 4.96 6.03 11.60
CA GLY A 90 6.19 5.50 11.02
C GLY A 90 7.21 6.58 10.70
N ARG A 91 8.08 6.28 9.72
CA ARG A 91 9.14 7.20 9.26
C ARG A 91 8.55 8.32 8.41
N VAL A 92 9.14 9.51 8.54
CA VAL A 92 8.86 10.66 7.68
C VAL A 92 9.74 10.55 6.45
N TYR A 93 9.12 10.41 5.29
CA TYR A 93 9.81 10.30 4.00
C TYR A 93 9.68 11.54 3.14
N ASN A 94 8.71 12.40 3.48
CA ASN A 94 8.39 13.55 2.67
C ASN A 94 8.06 14.75 3.55
N ILE A 95 8.42 15.93 3.06
CA ILE A 95 8.11 17.19 3.71
C ILE A 95 6.65 17.53 3.40
N VAL A 96 5.89 17.84 4.44
CA VAL A 96 4.47 18.21 4.34
C VAL A 96 4.24 19.51 5.09
N GLY A 97 3.31 20.33 4.61
CA GLY A 97 2.94 21.58 5.28
C GLY A 97 2.23 21.31 6.61
N GLU A 98 2.23 22.30 7.50
CA GLU A 98 1.61 22.17 8.84
C GLU A 98 0.08 22.10 8.77
N ARG A 99 -0.53 22.65 7.71
CA ARG A 99 -1.98 22.72 7.55
C ARG A 99 -2.52 21.49 6.85
N ILE A 100 -3.66 21.01 7.34
CA ILE A 100 -4.49 20.03 6.62
C ILE A 100 -5.31 20.77 5.58
N VAL A 101 -5.18 20.33 4.34
CA VAL A 101 -5.73 21.00 3.15
C VAL A 101 -6.73 20.12 2.40
N SER A 102 -6.87 18.84 2.78
CA SER A 102 -7.76 17.91 2.10
C SER A 102 -8.45 16.91 3.02
N VAL A 103 -9.64 16.49 2.59
CA VAL A 103 -10.43 15.46 3.25
C VAL A 103 -9.88 14.08 2.87
N CYS A 104 -9.43 13.31 3.86
CA CYS A 104 -9.11 11.90 3.70
C CYS A 104 -10.38 11.11 3.33
N PHE A 105 -10.41 10.46 2.16
CA PHE A 105 -11.58 9.73 1.68
C PHE A 105 -11.74 8.32 2.28
N TYR A 106 -10.70 7.78 2.94
CA TYR A 106 -10.68 6.39 3.44
C TYR A 106 -11.88 6.01 4.30
N PRO A 107 -12.35 6.83 5.28
CA PRO A 107 -13.51 6.47 6.10
C PRO A 107 -14.80 6.19 5.31
N TRP A 108 -14.89 6.62 4.05
CA TRP A 108 -16.03 6.36 3.17
C TRP A 108 -15.79 5.22 2.17
N ALA A 109 -14.53 4.83 1.95
CA ALA A 109 -14.15 3.91 0.88
C ALA A 109 -13.62 2.56 1.37
N ALA A 110 -13.03 2.51 2.57
CA ALA A 110 -12.39 1.29 3.07
C ALA A 110 -12.45 1.19 4.60
N LEU A 111 -12.41 -0.06 5.06
CA LEU A 111 -12.18 -0.46 6.45
C LEU A 111 -11.02 -1.46 6.44
N SER A 112 -10.07 -1.33 7.36
CA SER A 112 -9.00 -2.31 7.52
C SER A 112 -9.22 -3.09 8.81
N VAL A 113 -9.04 -4.41 8.75
CA VAL A 113 -9.19 -5.31 9.89
C VAL A 113 -7.80 -5.83 10.25
N LEU A 114 -7.41 -5.62 11.51
CA LEU A 114 -6.14 -6.09 12.07
C LEU A 114 -6.19 -7.59 12.34
N CYS A 115 -5.03 -8.21 12.54
CA CYS A 115 -4.93 -9.66 12.75
C CYS A 115 -5.64 -10.17 14.01
N ASP A 116 -5.91 -9.29 14.97
CA ASP A 116 -6.62 -9.60 16.21
C ASP A 116 -8.14 -9.34 16.12
N GLY A 117 -8.66 -8.93 14.96
CA GLY A 117 -10.08 -8.67 14.73
C GLY A 117 -10.50 -7.21 14.92
N ARG A 118 -9.64 -6.36 15.51
CA ARG A 118 -9.92 -4.92 15.62
C ARG A 118 -10.01 -4.28 14.24
N ALA A 119 -10.97 -3.39 14.05
CA ALA A 119 -11.14 -2.61 12.84
C ALA A 119 -10.56 -1.20 12.99
N VAL A 120 -9.96 -0.67 11.92
CA VAL A 120 -9.42 0.70 11.81
C VAL A 120 -9.84 1.34 10.50
N THR A 121 -9.74 2.68 10.42
CA THR A 121 -10.13 3.45 9.23
C THR A 121 -9.16 3.32 8.05
N CYS A 122 -7.90 2.96 8.30
CA CYS A 122 -6.85 2.94 7.29
C CYS A 122 -5.76 1.93 7.68
N CYS A 123 -5.14 1.28 6.70
CA CYS A 123 -4.02 0.35 6.92
C CYS A 123 -2.77 1.02 7.49
N VAL A 124 -2.70 2.35 7.43
CA VAL A 124 -1.64 3.16 8.05
C VAL A 124 -1.73 3.11 9.59
N ASP A 125 -2.90 2.84 10.16
CA ASP A 125 -3.08 2.63 11.60
C ASP A 125 -2.86 1.17 12.00
N TYR A 126 -1.68 0.65 11.67
CA TYR A 126 -1.33 -0.77 11.88
C TYR A 126 -1.26 -1.17 13.36
N ASN A 127 -1.09 -0.21 14.28
CA ASN A 127 -1.09 -0.44 15.72
C ASN A 127 -2.51 -0.39 16.33
N GLY A 128 -3.52 0.04 15.57
CA GLY A 128 -4.89 0.19 16.07
C GLY A 128 -5.06 1.29 17.10
N VAL A 129 -4.33 2.41 16.96
CA VAL A 129 -4.39 3.56 17.88
C VAL A 129 -5.76 4.24 17.78
N GLN A 130 -6.38 4.23 16.61
CA GLN A 130 -7.68 4.84 16.32
C GLN A 130 -8.66 3.78 15.81
N GLY A 131 -8.84 2.73 16.60
CA GLY A 131 -9.79 1.66 16.34
C GLY A 131 -11.23 2.19 16.20
N VAL A 132 -12.00 1.56 15.31
CA VAL A 132 -13.40 1.92 15.04
C VAL A 132 -14.40 0.85 15.43
N GLY A 133 -13.94 -0.33 15.82
CA GLY A 133 -14.75 -1.45 16.29
C GLY A 133 -13.94 -2.73 16.38
N ASP A 134 -14.60 -3.84 16.70
CA ASP A 134 -13.97 -5.16 16.83
C ASP A 134 -14.88 -6.27 16.28
N LEU A 135 -14.40 -6.99 15.26
CA LEU A 135 -15.17 -8.05 14.60
C LEU A 135 -15.37 -9.30 15.46
N ASN A 136 -14.67 -9.42 16.59
CA ASN A 136 -14.92 -10.48 17.57
C ASN A 136 -16.25 -10.27 18.33
N SER A 137 -16.80 -9.05 18.31
CA SER A 137 -18.01 -8.68 19.06
C SER A 137 -19.08 -7.96 18.23
N GLN A 138 -18.72 -7.43 17.06
CA GLN A 138 -19.61 -6.66 16.18
C GLN A 138 -19.53 -7.19 14.75
N SER A 139 -20.63 -7.13 14.01
CA SER A 139 -20.62 -7.33 12.58
C SER A 139 -19.94 -6.17 11.84
N LEU A 140 -19.44 -6.45 10.63
CA LEU A 140 -18.85 -5.44 9.76
C LEU A 140 -19.77 -4.23 9.54
N MET A 141 -21.08 -4.48 9.39
CA MET A 141 -22.07 -3.42 9.12
C MET A 141 -22.38 -2.57 10.35
N GLU A 142 -22.35 -3.16 11.55
CA GLU A 142 -22.47 -2.40 12.81
C GLU A 142 -21.28 -1.45 13.01
N ILE A 143 -20.07 -1.89 12.65
CA ILE A 143 -18.87 -1.04 12.68
C ILE A 143 -18.97 0.04 11.59
N TRP A 144 -19.31 -0.33 10.36
CA TRP A 144 -19.33 0.57 9.20
C TRP A 144 -20.36 1.71 9.31
N ASN A 145 -21.53 1.41 9.86
CA ASN A 145 -22.61 2.38 10.11
C ASN A 145 -22.63 2.89 11.55
N GLY A 146 -21.68 2.42 12.38
CA GLY A 146 -21.64 2.69 13.79
C GLY A 146 -21.37 4.16 14.14
N PRO A 147 -21.61 4.54 15.41
CA PRO A 147 -21.45 5.91 15.86
C PRO A 147 -19.99 6.39 15.75
N VAL A 148 -19.02 5.50 15.97
CA VAL A 148 -17.58 5.82 15.92
C VAL A 148 -17.17 6.25 14.52
N LEU A 149 -17.33 5.40 13.51
CA LEU A 149 -16.95 5.74 12.13
C LEU A 149 -17.77 6.90 11.58
N SER A 150 -19.05 7.02 11.97
CA SER A 150 -19.90 8.17 11.62
C SER A 150 -19.38 9.48 12.21
N ALA A 151 -18.85 9.48 13.44
CA ALA A 151 -18.23 10.66 14.04
C ALA A 151 -16.94 11.05 13.32
N ILE A 152 -16.11 10.07 12.95
CA ILE A 152 -14.89 10.30 12.16
C ILE A 152 -15.23 10.97 10.82
N ARG A 153 -16.21 10.45 10.08
CA ARG A 153 -16.68 11.04 8.82
C ARG A 153 -17.12 12.50 8.98
N ARG A 154 -17.85 12.83 10.05
CA ARG A 154 -18.25 14.22 10.35
C ARG A 154 -17.07 15.12 10.65
N ASN A 155 -16.08 14.65 11.42
CA ASN A 155 -14.89 15.43 11.76
C ASN A 155 -14.03 15.67 10.53
N PHE A 156 -13.75 14.62 9.75
CA PHE A 156 -12.92 14.71 8.55
C PHE A 156 -13.57 15.58 7.47
N GLY A 157 -14.91 15.52 7.33
CA GLY A 157 -15.65 16.40 6.43
C GLY A 157 -15.54 17.90 6.77
N LYS A 158 -15.14 18.23 8.00
CA LYS A 158 -14.86 19.60 8.46
C LYS A 158 -13.36 19.92 8.54
N LEU A 159 -12.50 19.04 8.02
CA LEU A 159 -11.04 19.09 8.17
C LEU A 159 -10.57 19.09 9.64
N ASP A 160 -11.37 18.54 10.56
CA ASP A 160 -11.01 18.43 11.96
C ASP A 160 -10.34 17.08 12.26
N TYR A 161 -9.02 17.11 12.39
CA TYR A 161 -8.19 15.94 12.67
C TYR A 161 -7.54 15.97 14.07
N ARG A 162 -7.92 16.91 14.95
CA ARG A 162 -7.25 17.13 16.24
C ARG A 162 -7.25 15.91 17.17
N GLY A 163 -8.23 15.02 17.03
CA GLY A 163 -8.31 13.75 17.76
C GLY A 163 -7.64 12.57 17.07
N PHE A 164 -6.91 12.78 15.96
CA PHE A 164 -6.46 11.72 15.06
C PHE A 164 -4.94 11.76 14.81
N PRO A 165 -4.11 11.33 15.78
CA PRO A 165 -2.66 11.57 15.78
C PRO A 165 -1.90 10.91 14.62
N THR A 166 -2.39 9.78 14.12
CA THR A 166 -1.86 9.13 12.91
C THR A 166 -2.15 10.00 11.67
N CYS A 167 -3.36 10.56 11.58
CA CYS A 167 -3.76 11.37 10.43
C CYS A 167 -3.05 12.73 10.40
N LEU A 168 -2.74 13.33 11.56
CA LEU A 168 -1.98 14.58 11.66
C LEU A 168 -0.54 14.49 11.11
N ARG A 169 -0.02 13.27 10.93
CA ARG A 169 1.31 13.01 10.35
C ARG A 169 1.23 12.33 8.98
N CYS A 170 0.02 12.12 8.47
CA CYS A 170 -0.24 11.45 7.21
C CYS A 170 -0.14 12.46 6.07
N ASP A 171 0.79 12.24 5.16
CA ASP A 171 1.03 13.17 4.06
C ASP A 171 -0.16 13.37 3.11
N TRP A 172 -1.03 12.38 2.99
CA TRP A 172 -2.23 12.46 2.15
C TRP A 172 -3.10 13.67 2.44
N VAL A 173 -3.29 14.04 3.71
CA VAL A 173 -4.17 15.15 4.08
C VAL A 173 -3.49 16.52 3.95
N HIS A 174 -2.17 16.54 3.77
CA HIS A 174 -1.34 17.74 3.70
C HIS A 174 -0.84 18.10 2.28
N ARG A 175 -1.11 17.28 1.27
CA ARG A 175 -0.46 17.37 -0.06
C ARG A 175 -1.32 17.86 -1.23
N ARG A 176 -2.56 18.27 -1.01
CA ARG A 176 -3.47 18.68 -2.08
C ARG A 176 -3.70 20.18 -2.13
#